data_AF-A0AAF0IKY1-F1
#
_entry.id   AF-A0AAF0IKY1-F1
#
_cell.length_a   1.000
_cell.length_b   1.000
_cell.length_c   1.000
_cell.angle_alpha   90.00
_cell.angle_beta   90.00
_cell.angle_gamma   90.00
#
_symmetry.space_group_name_H-M   'P 1'
#
loop_
_entity.id
_entity.type
_entity.pdbx_description
1 polymer ?
#
loop_
_entity_poly.entity_id
_entity_poly.type
_entity_poly.pdbx_seq_one_letter_code
_entity_poly.pdbx_strand_id
1 'polypeptide(L)'
;MATTAQKVKARVEHLKSTGLVLTIHQIQLHLCLIILNSDYPVIHKLQKKEIDAVSWQQSKWKERCSQINNLSDADYKGLAHTLEDYGQFKGTELTGDKIKNQAMALMAEVRMMAGGKTTPIPSKSDEFSVAANIMILCACVGIFAISPLLENNIYQQTDFKTHAVDLSQSPLYRGKEVTTETIAIELRHIIQFLQPESSFIKTKGFPQPVYQQ
;
A
#
# COMPACT_ATOMS: atom_id res chain seq x y z
N MET A 1 -3.01 16.75 23.50
CA MET A 1 -3.11 16.15 22.14
C MET A 1 -2.23 14.90 22.09
N ALA A 2 -2.72 13.78 21.56
CA ALA A 2 -1.90 12.57 21.44
C ALA A 2 -0.83 12.76 20.33
N THR A 3 0.40 12.33 20.60
CA THR A 3 1.52 12.42 19.64
C THR A 3 1.31 11.48 18.45
N THR A 4 1.97 11.74 17.31
CA THR A 4 1.94 10.86 16.13
C THR A 4 2.31 9.43 16.51
N ALA A 5 3.33 9.25 17.35
CA ALA A 5 3.72 7.95 17.89
C ALA A 5 2.61 7.24 18.70
N GLN A 6 1.83 7.98 19.50
CA GLN A 6 0.71 7.41 20.26
C GLN A 6 -0.47 6.98 19.36
N LYS A 7 -0.79 7.77 18.33
CA LYS A 7 -1.84 7.42 17.35
C LYS A 7 -1.46 6.17 16.55
N VAL A 8 -0.19 6.08 16.17
CA VAL A 8 0.38 4.93 15.46
C VAL A 8 0.38 3.67 16.35
N LYS A 9 0.78 3.78 17.62
CA LYS A 9 0.75 2.66 18.57
C LYS A 9 -0.66 2.11 18.77
N ALA A 10 -1.66 2.97 18.93
CA ALA A 10 -3.06 2.57 19.07
C ALA A 10 -3.59 1.83 17.84
N ARG A 11 -3.16 2.24 16.63
CA ARG A 11 -3.49 1.52 15.37
C ARG A 11 -2.92 0.11 15.33
N VAL A 12 -1.67 -0.06 15.77
CA VAL A 12 -1.00 -1.37 15.78
C VAL A 12 -1.64 -2.31 16.82
N GLU A 13 -2.04 -1.80 17.99
CA GLU A 13 -2.72 -2.64 18.99
C GLU A 13 -4.13 -3.06 18.56
N HIS A 14 -4.87 -2.19 17.87
CA HIS A 14 -6.15 -2.58 17.27
C HIS A 14 -5.99 -3.70 16.24
N LEU A 15 -5.00 -3.62 15.34
CA LEU A 15 -4.71 -4.70 14.38
C LEU A 15 -4.36 -6.02 15.06
N LYS A 16 -3.49 -5.98 16.08
CA LYS A 16 -3.15 -7.19 16.85
C LYS A 16 -4.38 -7.84 17.47
N SER A 17 -5.36 -7.04 17.92
CA SER A 17 -6.62 -7.55 18.47
C SER A 17 -7.55 -8.21 17.45
N THR A 18 -7.35 -7.95 16.14
CA THR A 18 -8.12 -8.60 15.06
C THR A 18 -7.58 -9.96 14.62
N GLY A 19 -6.42 -10.41 15.15
CA GLY A 19 -5.78 -11.67 14.77
C GLY A 19 -5.17 -11.70 13.36
N LEU A 20 -5.30 -10.62 12.59
CA LEU A 20 -4.78 -10.48 11.22
C LEU A 20 -3.37 -9.93 11.23
N VAL A 21 -2.38 -10.80 11.46
CA VAL A 21 -0.96 -10.42 11.35
C VAL A 21 -0.49 -10.69 9.92
N LEU A 22 -0.54 -9.64 9.10
CA LEU A 22 0.08 -9.65 7.77
C LEU A 22 1.59 -9.42 7.87
N THR A 23 2.34 -10.10 7.03
CA THR A 23 3.77 -9.78 6.83
C THR A 23 3.92 -8.59 5.88
N ILE A 24 5.09 -7.93 5.91
CA ILE A 24 5.42 -6.85 4.96
C ILE A 24 5.25 -7.31 3.51
N HIS A 25 5.67 -8.54 3.18
CA HIS A 25 5.57 -9.07 1.83
C HIS A 25 4.11 -9.32 1.42
N GLN A 26 3.25 -9.74 2.35
CA GLN A 26 1.82 -9.91 2.08
C GLN A 26 1.15 -8.56 1.82
N ILE A 27 1.43 -7.55 2.66
CA ILE A 27 0.96 -6.18 2.43
C ILE A 27 1.41 -5.69 1.05
N GLN A 28 2.69 -5.85 0.73
CA GLN A 28 3.24 -5.44 -0.56
C GLN A 28 2.57 -6.17 -1.74
N LEU A 29 2.30 -7.48 -1.61
CA LEU A 29 1.58 -8.25 -2.63
C LEU A 29 0.16 -7.71 -2.84
N HIS A 30 -0.59 -7.38 -1.79
CA HIS A 30 -1.91 -6.72 -1.95
C HIS A 30 -1.79 -5.45 -2.78
N LEU A 31 -0.82 -4.59 -2.48
CA LEU A 31 -0.61 -3.33 -3.19
C LEU A 31 -0.23 -3.55 -4.65
N CYS A 32 0.66 -4.50 -4.91
CA CYS A 32 1.07 -4.85 -6.28
C CYS A 32 -0.12 -5.38 -7.08
N LEU A 33 -0.97 -6.22 -6.48
CA LEU A 33 -2.19 -6.72 -7.13
C LEU A 33 -3.18 -5.62 -7.44
N ILE A 34 -3.35 -4.62 -6.57
CA ILE A 34 -4.20 -3.46 -6.84
C ILE A 34 -3.71 -2.71 -8.09
N ILE A 35 -2.41 -2.44 -8.17
CA ILE A 35 -1.83 -1.74 -9.31
C ILE A 35 -1.94 -2.58 -10.58
N LEU A 36 -1.53 -3.84 -10.51
CA LEU A 36 -1.59 -4.73 -11.65
C LEU A 36 -3.03 -4.90 -12.12
N ASN A 37 -4.02 -5.03 -11.26
CA ASN A 37 -5.42 -5.17 -11.67
C ASN A 37 -6.11 -3.84 -12.03
N SER A 38 -5.42 -2.70 -11.91
CA SER A 38 -5.97 -1.37 -12.24
C SER A 38 -5.76 -0.98 -13.71
N ASP A 39 -4.92 -1.68 -14.46
CA ASP A 39 -4.71 -1.41 -15.87
C ASP A 39 -5.95 -1.80 -16.70
N TYR A 40 -6.10 -1.18 -17.87
CA TYR A 40 -7.17 -1.57 -18.79
C TYR A 40 -7.04 -3.05 -19.19
N PRO A 41 -8.14 -3.82 -19.29
CA PRO A 41 -8.09 -5.24 -19.66
C PRO A 41 -7.35 -5.55 -20.97
N VAL A 42 -7.32 -4.61 -21.91
CA VAL A 42 -6.55 -4.74 -23.17
C VAL A 42 -5.04 -4.72 -22.94
N ILE A 43 -4.55 -3.94 -21.98
CA ILE A 43 -3.13 -3.84 -21.62
C ILE A 43 -2.64 -5.19 -21.10
N HIS A 44 -3.41 -5.84 -20.23
CA HIS A 44 -3.10 -7.18 -19.74
C HIS A 44 -2.98 -8.23 -20.83
N LYS A 45 -3.87 -8.18 -21.83
CA LYS A 45 -3.84 -9.11 -22.97
C LYS A 45 -2.59 -8.90 -23.82
N LEU A 46 -2.15 -7.65 -23.99
CA LEU A 46 -1.02 -7.30 -24.85
C LEU A 46 0.34 -7.53 -24.18
N GLN A 47 0.46 -7.31 -22.87
CA GLN A 47 1.71 -7.44 -22.12
C GLN A 47 2.23 -8.88 -21.95
N LYS A 48 1.46 -9.91 -22.31
CA LYS A 48 1.84 -11.33 -22.12
C LYS A 48 2.49 -11.61 -20.74
N LYS A 49 1.83 -11.19 -19.64
CA LYS A 49 2.21 -11.45 -18.22
C LYS A 49 3.72 -11.56 -17.94
N GLU A 50 4.51 -10.52 -18.20
CA GLU A 50 5.94 -10.53 -17.79
C GLU A 50 6.14 -10.36 -16.28
N ILE A 51 5.16 -9.78 -15.58
CA ILE A 51 5.24 -9.51 -14.14
C ILE A 51 4.20 -10.35 -13.39
N ASP A 52 4.60 -11.55 -12.97
CA ASP A 52 3.80 -12.39 -12.07
C ASP A 52 4.28 -12.25 -10.63
N ALA A 53 3.87 -11.17 -9.95
CA ALA A 53 4.18 -10.95 -8.53
C ALA A 53 3.59 -12.05 -7.62
N VAL A 54 2.49 -12.68 -8.03
CA VAL A 54 1.82 -13.76 -7.27
C VAL A 54 2.75 -14.96 -7.13
N SER A 55 3.46 -15.33 -8.20
CA SER A 55 4.39 -16.47 -8.24
C SER A 55 5.69 -16.28 -7.46
N TRP A 56 6.01 -15.06 -7.04
CA TRP A 56 7.29 -14.76 -6.41
C TRP A 56 7.45 -15.48 -5.07
N GLN A 57 8.61 -16.14 -4.91
CA GLN A 57 8.99 -16.78 -3.67
C GLN A 57 9.36 -15.73 -2.61
N GLN A 58 9.32 -16.13 -1.33
CA GLN A 58 9.65 -15.25 -0.20
C GLN A 58 11.04 -14.61 -0.31
N SER A 59 12.03 -15.32 -0.87
CA SER A 59 13.37 -14.78 -1.10
C SER A 59 13.37 -13.60 -2.07
N LYS A 60 12.62 -13.70 -3.16
CA LYS A 60 12.47 -12.61 -4.14
C LYS A 60 11.74 -11.41 -3.55
N TRP A 61 10.68 -11.64 -2.76
CA TRP A 61 10.02 -10.57 -2.02
C TRP A 61 10.97 -9.85 -1.05
N LYS A 62 11.78 -10.60 -0.31
CA LYS A 62 12.78 -10.04 0.60
C LYS A 62 13.81 -9.19 -0.14
N GLU A 63 14.31 -9.69 -1.27
CA GLU A 63 15.23 -8.96 -2.14
C GLU A 63 14.61 -7.64 -2.60
N ARG A 64 13.42 -7.68 -3.22
CA ARG A 64 12.73 -6.49 -3.73
C ARG A 64 12.38 -5.48 -2.64
N CYS A 65 11.84 -5.92 -1.50
CA CYS A 65 11.54 -5.02 -0.39
C CYS A 65 12.79 -4.43 0.26
N SER A 66 13.97 -5.02 0.08
CA SER A 66 15.24 -4.45 0.54
C SER A 66 15.80 -3.39 -0.42
N GLN A 67 15.44 -3.45 -1.72
CA GLN A 67 15.92 -2.52 -2.74
C GLN A 67 15.55 -1.07 -2.43
N ILE A 68 14.41 -0.82 -1.77
CA ILE A 68 14.02 0.55 -1.38
C ILE A 68 15.07 1.25 -0.52
N ASN A 69 15.81 0.51 0.31
CA ASN A 69 16.87 1.08 1.15
C ASN A 69 18.18 1.29 0.36
N ASN A 70 18.27 0.73 -0.84
CA ASN A 70 19.46 0.72 -1.69
C ASN A 70 19.33 1.62 -2.93
N LEU A 71 18.16 2.22 -3.16
CA LEU A 71 17.96 3.18 -4.25
C LEU A 71 18.81 4.43 -4.00
N SER A 72 19.52 4.86 -5.04
CA SER A 72 20.28 6.10 -5.03
C SER A 72 19.37 7.32 -5.22
N ASP A 73 19.89 8.52 -4.95
CA ASP A 73 19.15 9.77 -5.20
C ASP A 73 18.82 9.95 -6.69
N ALA A 74 19.69 9.43 -7.58
CA ALA A 74 19.44 9.41 -9.02
C ALA A 74 18.28 8.46 -9.39
N ASP A 75 18.18 7.30 -8.74
CA ASP A 75 17.06 6.38 -8.95
C ASP A 75 15.74 7.02 -8.52
N TYR A 76 15.72 7.70 -7.36
CA TYR A 76 14.53 8.42 -6.91
C TYR A 76 14.16 9.57 -7.85
N LYS A 77 15.12 10.26 -8.46
CA LYS A 77 14.86 11.26 -9.49
C LYS A 77 14.24 10.61 -10.74
N GLY A 78 14.74 9.45 -11.16
CA GLY A 78 14.15 8.67 -12.26
C GLY A 78 12.73 8.21 -11.94
N LEU A 79 12.46 7.77 -10.71
CA LEU A 79 11.13 7.43 -10.24
C LEU A 79 10.20 8.65 -10.24
N ALA A 80 10.66 9.81 -9.75
CA ALA A 80 9.88 11.03 -9.77
C ALA A 80 9.46 11.41 -11.20
N HIS A 81 10.41 11.37 -12.14
CA HIS A 81 10.12 11.64 -13.55
C HIS A 81 9.13 10.64 -14.15
N THR A 82 9.29 9.34 -13.84
CA THR A 82 8.37 8.30 -14.31
C THR A 82 6.97 8.48 -13.75
N LEU A 83 6.85 8.85 -12.47
CA LEU A 83 5.57 8.99 -11.78
C LEU A 83 4.80 10.26 -12.17
N GLU A 84 5.50 11.28 -12.67
CA GLU A 84 4.90 12.57 -13.05
C GLU A 84 3.87 12.45 -14.18
N ASP A 85 4.04 11.47 -15.06
CA ASP A 85 3.13 11.22 -16.18
C ASP A 85 1.76 10.66 -15.76
N TYR A 86 1.62 10.17 -14.53
CA TYR A 86 0.37 9.57 -14.05
C TYR A 86 -0.57 10.60 -13.44
N GLY A 87 -1.86 10.48 -13.75
CA GLY A 87 -2.88 11.41 -13.27
C GLY A 87 -2.97 11.52 -11.75
N GLN A 88 -2.58 10.48 -11.01
CA GLN A 88 -2.54 10.43 -9.55
C GLN A 88 -1.56 11.44 -8.93
N PHE A 89 -0.60 11.95 -9.70
CA PHE A 89 0.39 12.94 -9.27
C PHE A 89 0.16 14.32 -9.90
N LYS A 90 -0.92 14.49 -10.68
CA LYS A 90 -1.23 15.77 -11.33
C LYS A 90 -1.40 16.88 -10.29
N GLY A 91 -0.64 17.96 -10.44
CA GLY A 91 -0.67 19.11 -9.56
C GLY A 91 0.24 19.00 -8.33
N THR A 92 0.96 17.88 -8.17
CA THR A 92 2.00 17.73 -7.15
C THR A 92 3.36 17.85 -7.83
N GLU A 93 4.16 18.83 -7.43
CA GLU A 93 5.56 18.93 -7.88
C GLU A 93 6.35 17.73 -7.35
N LEU A 94 6.79 16.85 -8.27
CA LEU A 94 7.57 15.66 -7.92
C LEU A 94 9.07 15.93 -8.01
N THR A 95 9.76 15.64 -6.91
CA THR A 95 11.22 15.62 -6.87
C THR A 95 11.69 14.29 -6.31
N GLY A 96 12.93 13.90 -6.63
CA GLY A 96 13.53 12.68 -6.09
C GLY A 96 13.48 12.64 -4.56
N ASP A 97 13.79 13.76 -3.90
CA ASP A 97 13.72 13.88 -2.44
C ASP A 97 12.32 13.69 -1.89
N LYS A 98 11.29 14.24 -2.54
CA LYS A 98 9.89 14.03 -2.14
C LYS A 98 9.50 12.57 -2.24
N ILE A 99 9.81 11.90 -3.36
CA ILE A 99 9.52 10.48 -3.54
C ILE A 99 10.28 9.64 -2.51
N LYS A 100 11.57 9.91 -2.29
CA LYS A 100 12.40 9.22 -1.30
C LYS A 100 11.81 9.33 0.11
N ASN A 101 11.53 10.54 0.56
CA ASN A 101 10.99 10.78 1.90
C ASN A 101 9.63 10.11 2.07
N GLN A 102 8.75 10.22 1.08
CA GLN A 102 7.44 9.59 1.11
C GLN A 102 7.55 8.06 1.12
N ALA A 103 8.41 7.48 0.28
CA ALA A 103 8.64 6.04 0.20
C ALA A 103 9.19 5.47 1.52
N MET A 104 10.12 6.17 2.16
CA MET A 104 10.66 5.81 3.48
C MET A 104 9.60 5.88 4.57
N ALA A 105 8.78 6.94 4.58
CA ALA A 105 7.66 7.10 5.51
C ALA A 105 6.65 5.96 5.37
N LEU A 106 6.22 5.68 4.13
CA LEU A 106 5.26 4.62 3.82
C LEU A 106 5.78 3.23 4.21
N MET A 107 7.03 2.90 3.89
CA MET A 107 7.60 1.59 4.29
C MET A 107 7.77 1.45 5.79
N ALA A 108 8.02 2.54 6.52
CA ALA A 108 8.02 2.50 7.97
C ALA A 108 6.62 2.18 8.52
N GLU A 109 5.55 2.76 7.95
CA GLU A 109 4.16 2.40 8.29
C GLU A 109 3.83 0.95 7.99
N VAL A 110 4.23 0.43 6.81
CA VAL A 110 4.06 -0.99 6.45
C VAL A 110 4.79 -1.91 7.43
N ARG A 111 6.02 -1.58 7.83
CA ARG A 111 6.78 -2.34 8.84
C ARG A 111 6.07 -2.35 10.18
N MET A 112 5.48 -1.23 10.59
CA MET A 112 4.71 -1.16 11.85
C MET A 112 3.43 -1.98 11.79
N MET A 113 2.70 -1.93 10.68
CA MET A 113 1.51 -2.77 10.45
C MET A 113 1.86 -4.26 10.58
N ALA A 114 3.01 -4.67 10.04
CA ALA A 114 3.53 -6.02 10.14
C ALA A 114 4.15 -6.37 11.51
N GLY A 115 3.95 -5.55 12.55
CA GLY A 115 4.42 -5.79 13.91
C GLY A 115 5.89 -5.42 14.18
N GLY A 116 6.54 -4.71 13.26
CA GLY A 116 7.91 -4.21 13.41
C GLY A 116 8.03 -3.09 14.45
N LYS A 117 9.27 -2.80 14.87
CA LYS A 117 9.59 -1.72 15.81
C LYS A 117 9.50 -0.35 15.15
N THR A 118 8.99 0.63 15.90
CA THR A 118 9.01 2.06 15.54
C THR A 118 10.45 2.59 15.57
N THR A 119 11.05 2.84 14.40
CA THR A 119 12.23 3.73 14.26
C THR A 119 11.76 5.17 14.10
N PRO A 120 12.62 6.20 14.19
CA PRO A 120 12.24 7.56 13.79
C PRO A 120 11.73 7.54 12.34
N ILE A 121 10.51 8.00 12.13
CA ILE A 121 9.81 7.92 10.84
C ILE A 121 9.72 9.33 10.28
N PRO A 122 10.15 9.60 9.04
CA PRO A 122 9.75 10.83 8.35
C PRO A 122 8.23 10.88 8.32
N SER A 123 7.61 12.00 8.70
CA SER A 123 6.17 12.11 8.61
C SER A 123 5.72 11.94 7.16
N LYS A 124 4.68 11.13 6.95
CA LYS A 124 4.08 10.96 5.63
C LYS A 124 3.47 12.29 5.20
N SER A 125 3.74 12.71 3.96
CA SER A 125 3.16 13.92 3.39
C SER A 125 1.71 13.70 3.00
N ASP A 126 0.89 14.73 3.24
CA ASP A 126 -0.52 14.79 2.86
C ASP A 126 -0.73 15.21 1.40
N GLU A 127 0.34 15.58 0.67
CA GLU A 127 0.29 15.91 -0.76
C GLU A 127 -0.05 14.70 -1.63
N PHE A 128 0.13 13.48 -1.11
CA PHE A 128 -0.07 12.24 -1.86
C PHE A 128 -1.36 11.54 -1.48
N SER A 129 -2.20 11.29 -2.50
CA SER A 129 -3.40 10.47 -2.36
C SER A 129 -3.07 9.02 -1.99
N VAL A 130 -4.09 8.24 -1.59
CA VAL A 130 -3.92 6.80 -1.36
C VAL A 130 -3.39 6.12 -2.63
N ALA A 131 -3.96 6.44 -3.79
CA ALA A 131 -3.53 5.90 -5.07
C ALA A 131 -2.05 6.20 -5.36
N ALA A 132 -1.63 7.46 -5.17
CA ALA A 132 -0.23 7.87 -5.31
C ALA A 132 0.70 7.12 -4.33
N ASN A 133 0.26 6.93 -3.08
CA ASN A 133 1.03 6.17 -2.08
C ASN A 133 1.21 4.69 -2.46
N ILE A 134 0.18 4.06 -3.05
CA ILE A 134 0.30 2.70 -3.61
C ILE A 134 1.32 2.68 -4.75
N MET A 135 1.25 3.65 -5.68
CA MET A 135 2.16 3.73 -6.81
C MET A 135 3.62 3.90 -6.38
N ILE A 136 3.88 4.77 -5.41
CA ILE A 136 5.23 4.96 -4.85
C ILE A 136 5.76 3.65 -4.26
N LEU A 137 4.96 2.95 -3.44
CA LEU A 137 5.37 1.69 -2.81
C LEU A 137 5.63 0.59 -3.84
N CYS A 138 4.79 0.46 -4.86
CA CYS A 138 4.94 -0.55 -5.91
C CYS A 138 6.14 -0.26 -6.81
N ALA A 139 6.35 1.00 -7.19
CA ALA A 139 7.49 1.43 -7.99
C ALA A 139 8.82 1.09 -7.28
N CYS A 140 8.88 1.25 -5.95
CA CYS A 140 10.06 0.91 -5.16
C CYS A 140 10.40 -0.60 -5.11
N VAL A 141 9.48 -1.48 -5.51
CA VAL A 141 9.74 -2.93 -5.68
C VAL A 141 9.83 -3.35 -7.15
N GLY A 142 9.79 -2.36 -8.06
CA GLY A 142 9.87 -2.55 -9.51
C GLY A 142 8.58 -3.02 -10.15
N ILE A 143 7.42 -2.67 -9.57
CA ILE A 143 6.09 -2.94 -10.13
C ILE A 143 5.46 -1.63 -10.57
N PHE A 144 5.11 -1.56 -11.85
CA PHE A 144 4.47 -0.41 -12.48
C PHE A 144 3.22 -0.87 -13.24
N ALA A 145 2.17 -0.06 -13.21
CA ALA A 145 1.06 -0.14 -14.16
C ALA A 145 1.35 0.77 -15.35
N ILE A 146 0.81 0.47 -16.53
CA ILE A 146 1.01 1.32 -17.72
C ILE A 146 0.02 2.49 -17.77
N SER A 147 -1.23 2.22 -17.43
CA SER A 147 -2.33 3.18 -17.46
C SER A 147 -3.32 2.83 -16.34
N PRO A 148 -2.90 2.99 -15.06
CA PRO A 148 -3.71 2.60 -13.92
C PRO A 148 -4.97 3.44 -13.81
N LEU A 149 -6.14 2.79 -13.85
CA LEU A 149 -7.44 3.35 -13.51
C LEU A 149 -7.65 3.37 -11.99
N LEU A 150 -6.63 3.80 -11.26
CA LEU A 150 -6.65 3.80 -9.81
C LEU A 150 -7.23 5.13 -9.30
N GLU A 151 -8.51 5.13 -8.93
CA GLU A 151 -9.15 6.28 -8.29
C GLU A 151 -9.02 6.23 -6.76
N ASN A 152 -9.53 7.25 -6.07
CA ASN A 152 -9.43 7.33 -4.61
C ASN A 152 -10.32 6.33 -3.84
N ASN A 153 -11.28 5.64 -4.49
CA ASN A 153 -12.17 4.65 -3.85
C ASN A 153 -11.70 3.20 -4.06
N ILE A 154 -10.40 2.94 -4.01
CA ILE A 154 -9.73 1.64 -4.26
C ILE A 154 -10.48 0.44 -3.69
N TYR A 155 -10.96 0.53 -2.45
CA TYR A 155 -11.71 -0.54 -1.79
C TYR A 155 -12.97 -0.95 -2.56
N GLN A 156 -13.72 0.01 -3.11
CA GLN A 156 -14.95 -0.24 -3.86
C GLN A 156 -14.70 -0.77 -5.26
N GLN A 157 -13.56 -0.44 -5.86
CA GLN A 157 -13.17 -0.92 -7.18
C GLN A 157 -12.51 -2.30 -7.16
N THR A 158 -12.10 -2.77 -5.99
CA THR A 158 -11.42 -4.06 -5.86
C THR A 158 -12.40 -5.21 -6.09
N ASP A 159 -12.13 -6.04 -7.10
CA ASP A 159 -12.76 -7.36 -7.21
C ASP A 159 -12.16 -8.31 -6.18
N PHE A 160 -12.78 -8.38 -5.00
CA PHE A 160 -12.33 -9.22 -3.89
C PHE A 160 -12.25 -10.70 -4.25
N LYS A 161 -13.07 -11.19 -5.19
CA LYS A 161 -13.06 -12.60 -5.58
C LYS A 161 -11.80 -12.91 -6.38
N THR A 162 -11.51 -12.11 -7.39
CA THR A 162 -10.28 -12.26 -8.20
C THR A 162 -9.05 -12.06 -7.32
N HIS A 163 -9.07 -11.03 -6.46
CA HIS A 163 -7.98 -10.76 -5.51
C HIS A 163 -7.73 -11.93 -4.56
N ALA A 164 -8.79 -12.62 -4.10
CA ALA A 164 -8.68 -13.83 -3.27
C ALA A 164 -8.08 -15.01 -4.00
N VAL A 165 -8.48 -15.22 -5.26
CA VAL A 165 -7.87 -16.25 -6.10
C VAL A 165 -6.38 -15.97 -6.25
N ASP A 166 -5.98 -14.75 -6.61
CA ASP A 166 -4.57 -14.40 -6.80
C ASP A 166 -3.75 -14.61 -5.52
N LEU A 167 -4.23 -14.15 -4.36
CA LEU A 167 -3.53 -14.33 -3.09
C LEU A 167 -3.42 -15.81 -2.70
N SER A 168 -4.47 -16.61 -2.93
CA SER A 168 -4.46 -18.06 -2.61
C SER A 168 -3.41 -18.84 -3.40
N GLN A 169 -3.04 -18.38 -4.59
CA GLN A 169 -2.01 -18.99 -5.42
C GLN A 169 -0.59 -18.58 -5.00
N SER A 170 -0.45 -17.54 -4.19
CA SER A 170 0.86 -17.05 -3.78
C SER A 170 1.52 -17.97 -2.75
N PRO A 171 2.83 -18.25 -2.88
CA PRO A 171 3.61 -18.91 -1.83
C PRO A 171 3.52 -18.20 -0.47
N LEU A 172 3.25 -16.90 -0.44
CA LEU A 172 3.11 -16.10 0.79
C LEU A 172 1.87 -16.43 1.63
N TYR A 173 0.89 -17.13 1.05
CA TYR A 173 -0.35 -17.54 1.71
C TYR A 173 -0.47 -19.05 1.85
N ARG A 174 0.60 -19.80 1.59
CA ARG A 174 0.60 -21.26 1.77
C ARG A 174 0.19 -21.64 3.19
N GLY A 175 -0.83 -22.48 3.31
CA GLY A 175 -1.36 -22.94 4.60
C GLY A 175 -2.25 -21.93 5.32
N LYS A 176 -2.61 -20.82 4.68
CA LYS A 176 -3.62 -19.87 5.15
C LYS A 176 -4.92 -20.06 4.39
N GLU A 177 -6.04 -19.95 5.09
CA GLU A 177 -7.34 -19.84 4.44
C GLU A 177 -7.50 -18.43 3.88
N VAL A 178 -7.80 -18.33 2.58
CA VAL A 178 -7.95 -17.06 1.88
C VAL A 178 -9.40 -16.92 1.44
N THR A 179 -10.14 -16.04 2.13
CA THR A 179 -11.54 -15.74 1.84
C THR A 179 -11.72 -14.27 1.44
N THR A 180 -12.82 -13.98 0.75
CA THR A 180 -13.18 -12.62 0.36
C THR A 180 -13.38 -11.70 1.56
N GLU A 181 -13.96 -12.22 2.65
CA GLU A 181 -14.17 -11.50 3.91
C GLU A 181 -12.84 -11.13 4.56
N THR A 182 -11.92 -12.09 4.65
CA THR A 182 -10.59 -11.89 5.24
C THR A 182 -9.84 -10.81 4.46
N ILE A 183 -9.84 -10.90 3.14
CA ILE A 183 -9.15 -9.93 2.26
C ILE A 183 -9.80 -8.55 2.34
N ALA A 184 -11.12 -8.47 2.42
CA ALA A 184 -11.80 -7.21 2.60
C ALA A 184 -11.36 -6.52 3.90
N ILE A 185 -11.23 -7.27 4.99
CA ILE A 185 -10.74 -6.72 6.26
C ILE A 185 -9.26 -6.30 6.14
N GLU A 186 -8.40 -7.17 5.58
CA GLU A 186 -6.98 -6.87 5.34
C GLU A 186 -6.79 -5.59 4.52
N LEU A 187 -7.48 -5.50 3.38
CA LEU A 187 -7.36 -4.38 2.46
C LEU A 187 -7.89 -3.08 3.07
N ARG A 188 -8.99 -3.14 3.84
CA ARG A 188 -9.50 -1.98 4.58
C ARG A 188 -8.43 -1.38 5.48
N HIS A 189 -7.74 -2.23 6.23
CA HIS A 189 -6.65 -1.79 7.10
C HIS A 189 -5.48 -1.23 6.29
N ILE A 190 -5.04 -1.91 5.23
CA ILE A 190 -3.97 -1.42 4.36
C ILE A 190 -4.29 -0.01 3.83
N ILE A 191 -5.47 0.18 3.26
CA ILE A 191 -5.92 1.49 2.73
C ILE A 191 -5.95 2.55 3.82
N GLN A 192 -6.46 2.21 5.01
CA GLN A 192 -6.52 3.15 6.14
C GLN A 192 -5.12 3.62 6.55
N PHE A 193 -4.08 2.77 6.47
CA PHE A 193 -2.73 3.24 6.74
C PHE A 193 -2.20 4.14 5.64
N LEU A 194 -2.51 3.87 4.37
CA LEU A 194 -2.05 4.68 3.25
C LEU A 194 -2.73 6.05 3.11
N GLN A 195 -3.80 6.30 3.85
CA GLN A 195 -4.49 7.60 3.85
C GLN A 195 -3.62 8.74 4.41
N PRO A 196 -3.72 9.96 3.85
CA PRO A 196 -3.13 11.18 4.40
C PRO A 196 -3.47 11.37 5.89
N GLU A 197 -2.56 11.91 6.69
CA GLU A 197 -2.78 12.15 8.11
C GLU A 197 -3.94 13.12 8.37
N SER A 198 -4.09 14.19 7.57
CA SER A 198 -5.21 15.15 7.69
C SER A 198 -6.59 14.52 7.49
N SER A 199 -6.69 13.43 6.73
CA SER A 199 -7.97 12.74 6.51
C SER A 199 -8.54 12.09 7.79
N PHE A 200 -7.68 11.76 8.76
CA PHE A 200 -8.08 11.24 10.07
C PHE A 200 -8.63 12.29 11.03
N ILE A 201 -8.27 13.56 10.82
CA ILE A 201 -8.75 14.66 11.66
C ILE A 201 -10.23 14.94 11.37
N LYS A 202 -10.68 14.74 10.12
CA LYS A 202 -12.10 14.90 9.73
C LYS A 202 -13.00 13.77 10.23
N THR A 203 -12.49 12.55 10.41
CA THR A 203 -13.30 11.41 10.90
C THR A 203 -13.58 11.42 12.41
N LYS A 204 -12.99 12.35 13.19
CA LYS A 204 -13.33 12.54 14.61
C LYS A 204 -14.58 13.41 14.84
N GLY A 205 -15.28 13.80 13.79
CA GLY A 205 -16.44 14.70 13.83
C GLY A 205 -17.82 14.05 13.64
N PHE A 206 -17.98 12.74 13.78
CA PHE A 206 -19.32 12.11 13.78
C PHE A 206 -19.75 11.69 15.20
N PRO A 207 -21.01 11.97 15.58
CA PRO A 207 -21.51 11.76 16.93
C PRO A 207 -21.61 10.26 17.25
N GLN A 208 -21.33 9.91 18.52
CA GLN A 208 -21.52 8.56 19.03
C GLN A 208 -22.98 8.10 18.84
N PRO A 209 -23.22 6.80 18.60
CA PRO A 209 -24.57 6.27 18.59
C PRO A 209 -25.19 6.47 19.97
N VAL A 210 -26.29 7.24 20.00
CA VAL A 210 -27.17 7.30 21.16
C VAL A 210 -27.80 5.93 21.29
N TYR A 211 -27.33 5.12 22.23
CA TYR A 211 -28.08 3.97 22.69
C TYR A 211 -29.26 4.51 23.50
N GLN A 212 -30.46 4.47 22.92
CA GLN A 212 -31.69 4.64 23.69
C GLN A 212 -31.92 3.35 24.49
N GLN A 213 -32.04 3.52 25.82
CA GLN A 213 -32.62 2.53 26.74
C GLN A 213 -34.13 2.52 26.60
#